data_AF-A0A8X6VR42-F1
#
_entry.id   AF-A0A8X6VR42-F1
#
_cell.length_a   1.000
_cell.length_b   1.000
_cell.length_c   1.000
_cell.angle_alpha   90.00
_cell.angle_beta   90.00
_cell.angle_gamma   90.00
#
_symmetry.space_group_name_H-M   'P 1'
#
loop_
_entity.id
_entity.type
_entity.pdbx_description
1 polymer ?
#
loop_
_entity_poly.entity_id
_entity_poly.type
_entity_poly.pdbx_seq_one_letter_code
_entity_poly.pdbx_strand_id
1 'polypeptide(L)'
;MAYLAKGNKPDLLSVCEEMGVEVDQSSKVVDIKKLILNSKSYVEEEVKIILDRVISDRKERERSKQEEREERMAREARQYELELRTLELSQQNQPLNDESGRRVEIGPKIQLTQITTKFDKKT
;
A
#
# COMPACT_ATOMS: atom_id res chain seq x y z
N MET A 1 -16.87 28.85 -19.06
CA MET A 1 -15.67 29.09 -18.24
C MET A 1 -14.81 27.83 -18.20
N ALA A 2 -13.59 27.89 -18.74
CA ALA A 2 -12.73 26.70 -18.92
C ALA A 2 -11.95 26.29 -17.66
N TYR A 3 -11.71 27.20 -16.71
CA TYR A 3 -10.82 26.93 -15.58
C TYR A 3 -11.37 25.91 -14.57
N LEU A 4 -12.69 25.85 -14.36
CA LEU A 4 -13.36 24.82 -13.54
C LEU A 4 -13.21 23.40 -14.13
N ALA A 5 -12.73 23.26 -15.37
CA ALA A 5 -12.40 21.94 -15.94
C ALA A 5 -11.10 21.35 -15.36
N LYS A 6 -10.25 22.14 -14.71
CA LYS A 6 -9.04 21.66 -14.03
C LYS A 6 -9.34 20.81 -12.79
N GLY A 7 -10.47 21.11 -12.12
CA GLY A 7 -10.91 20.43 -10.91
C GLY A 7 -11.75 19.18 -11.19
N ASN A 8 -11.53 18.14 -10.42
CA ASN A 8 -12.37 16.95 -10.35
C ASN A 8 -13.61 17.22 -9.49
N LYS A 9 -14.59 16.31 -9.50
CA LYS A 9 -15.78 16.40 -8.65
C LYS A 9 -15.48 16.73 -7.17
N PRO A 10 -14.58 16.04 -6.46
CA PRO A 10 -14.27 16.38 -5.07
C PRO A 10 -13.67 17.77 -4.93
N ASP A 11 -12.80 18.20 -5.86
CA ASP A 11 -12.22 19.54 -5.81
C ASP A 11 -13.30 20.62 -5.93
N LEU A 12 -14.26 20.41 -6.85
CA LEU A 12 -15.36 21.35 -7.06
C LEU A 12 -16.34 21.38 -5.88
N LEU A 13 -16.53 20.25 -5.19
CA LEU A 13 -17.33 20.22 -3.95
C LEU A 13 -16.65 21.03 -2.83
N SER A 14 -15.33 20.89 -2.67
CA SER A 14 -14.57 21.72 -1.72
C SER A 14 -14.63 23.21 -2.07
N VAL A 15 -14.58 23.56 -3.36
CA VAL A 15 -14.80 24.96 -3.79
C VAL A 15 -16.17 25.46 -3.37
N CYS A 16 -17.24 24.67 -3.56
CA CYS A 16 -18.58 25.05 -3.12
C CYS A 16 -18.67 25.23 -1.59
N GLU A 17 -18.05 24.32 -0.82
CA GLU A 17 -18.00 24.39 0.64
C GLU A 17 -17.32 25.67 1.12
N GLU A 18 -16.17 26.02 0.52
CA GLU A 18 -15.46 27.27 0.84
C GLU A 18 -16.22 28.54 0.44
N MET A 19 -17.00 28.46 -0.64
CA MET A 19 -17.89 29.55 -1.07
C MET A 19 -19.17 29.64 -0.23
N GLY A 20 -19.43 28.70 0.69
CA GLY A 20 -20.68 28.60 1.44
C GLY A 20 -21.89 28.23 0.58
N VAL A 21 -21.65 27.57 -0.56
CA VAL A 21 -22.69 27.07 -1.47
C VAL A 21 -23.02 25.63 -1.10
N GLU A 22 -24.21 25.40 -0.55
CA GLU A 22 -24.70 24.05 -0.30
C GLU A 22 -24.86 23.30 -1.62
N VAL A 23 -24.20 22.14 -1.71
CA VAL A 23 -24.25 21.27 -2.88
C VAL A 23 -24.34 19.83 -2.44
N ASP A 24 -25.27 19.10 -3.03
CA ASP A 24 -25.41 17.68 -2.73
C ASP A 24 -24.29 16.86 -3.36
N GLN A 25 -23.75 15.89 -2.62
CA GLN A 25 -22.64 15.05 -3.07
C GLN A 25 -23.01 14.17 -4.28
N SER A 26 -24.30 13.88 -4.50
CA SER A 26 -24.76 13.11 -5.67
C SER A 26 -24.84 13.96 -6.94
N SER A 27 -24.78 15.30 -6.82
CA SER A 27 -24.86 16.25 -7.94
C SER A 27 -23.84 15.94 -9.05
N LYS A 28 -24.24 16.20 -10.29
CA LYS A 28 -23.36 16.03 -11.45
C LYS A 28 -22.35 17.17 -11.50
N VAL A 29 -21.14 16.90 -12.00
CA VAL A 29 -20.08 17.91 -12.17
C VAL A 29 -20.56 19.14 -12.94
N VAL A 30 -21.42 18.94 -13.95
CA VAL A 30 -22.00 20.04 -14.74
C VAL A 30 -22.89 20.94 -13.88
N ASP A 31 -23.68 20.36 -12.98
CA ASP A 31 -24.60 21.10 -12.13
C ASP A 31 -23.85 21.82 -11.00
N ILE A 32 -22.81 21.20 -10.45
CA ILE A 32 -21.89 21.83 -9.49
C ILE A 32 -21.23 23.06 -10.12
N LYS A 33 -20.71 22.94 -11.36
CA LYS A 33 -20.11 24.07 -12.08
C LYS A 33 -21.11 25.19 -12.30
N LYS A 34 -22.37 24.87 -12.61
CA LYS A 34 -23.43 25.89 -12.76
C LYS A 34 -23.74 26.58 -11.44
N LEU A 35 -23.79 25.85 -10.33
CA LEU A 35 -24.03 26.41 -8.99
C LEU A 35 -22.94 27.43 -8.60
N ILE A 36 -21.67 27.08 -8.83
CA ILE A 36 -20.54 27.99 -8.59
C ILE A 36 -20.71 29.29 -9.41
N LEU A 37 -20.97 29.16 -10.71
CA LEU A 37 -21.07 30.30 -11.63
C LEU A 37 -22.31 31.17 -11.39
N ASN A 38 -23.40 30.59 -10.89
CA ASN A 38 -24.65 31.29 -10.60
C ASN A 38 -24.72 31.83 -9.16
N SER A 39 -23.68 31.63 -8.35
CA SER A 39 -23.63 32.16 -6.98
C SER A 39 -23.58 33.69 -7.00
N LYS A 40 -24.33 34.32 -6.09
CA LYS A 40 -24.34 35.80 -5.95
C LYS A 40 -22.98 36.37 -5.55
N SER A 41 -22.16 35.56 -4.88
CA SER A 41 -20.82 35.92 -4.42
C SER A 41 -19.73 35.43 -5.36
N TYR A 42 -20.08 35.07 -6.61
CA TYR A 42 -19.09 34.59 -7.57
C TYR A 42 -18.12 35.69 -7.98
N VAL A 43 -16.85 35.52 -7.61
CA VAL A 43 -15.72 36.32 -8.10
C VAL A 43 -14.72 35.37 -8.75
N GLU A 44 -14.54 35.47 -10.07
CA GLU A 44 -13.74 34.50 -10.83
C GLU A 44 -12.32 34.30 -10.27
N GLU A 45 -11.67 35.38 -9.86
CA GLU A 45 -10.30 35.33 -9.35
C GLU A 45 -10.22 34.62 -7.98
N GLU A 46 -11.19 34.86 -7.10
CA GLU A 46 -11.28 34.16 -5.81
C GLU A 46 -11.52 32.66 -6.01
N VAL A 47 -12.43 32.30 -6.92
CA VAL A 47 -12.72 30.89 -7.24
C VAL A 47 -11.51 30.20 -7.86
N LYS A 48 -10.72 30.89 -8.68
CA LYS A 48 -9.45 30.34 -9.21
C LYS A 48 -8.44 30.09 -8.10
N ILE A 49 -8.26 31.05 -7.18
CA ILE A 49 -7.34 30.90 -6.05
C ILE A 49 -7.76 29.72 -5.18
N ILE A 50 -9.05 29.60 -4.86
CA ILE A 50 -9.60 28.47 -4.09
C ILE A 50 -9.35 27.15 -4.84
N LEU A 51 -9.67 27.09 -6.13
CA LEU A 51 -9.49 25.88 -6.93
C LEU A 51 -8.02 25.46 -7.01
N ASP A 52 -7.11 26.39 -7.24
CA ASP A 52 -5.68 26.10 -7.33
C ASP A 52 -5.14 25.61 -5.98
N ARG A 53 -5.60 26.17 -4.85
CA ARG A 53 -5.28 25.69 -3.50
C ARG A 53 -5.78 24.26 -3.29
N VAL A 54 -7.06 23.99 -3.54
CA VAL A 54 -7.66 22.66 -3.39
C VAL A 54 -6.93 21.61 -4.22
N ILE A 55 -6.57 21.95 -5.47
CA ILE A 55 -5.79 21.05 -6.34
C ILE A 55 -4.38 20.83 -5.80
N SER A 56 -3.73 21.88 -5.29
CA SER A 56 -2.40 21.78 -4.68
C SER A 56 -2.42 20.86 -3.46
N ASP A 57 -3.35 21.07 -2.54
CA ASP A 57 -3.49 20.27 -1.31
C ASP A 57 -3.74 18.80 -1.63
N ARG A 58 -4.57 18.51 -2.65
CA ARG A 58 -4.78 17.14 -3.12
C ARG A 58 -3.47 16.52 -3.62
N LYS A 59 -2.71 17.24 -4.46
CA LYS A 59 -1.44 16.73 -5.00
C LYS A 59 -0.42 16.48 -3.89
N GLU A 60 -0.36 17.35 -2.90
CA GLU A 60 0.52 17.19 -1.75
C GLU A 60 0.14 15.97 -0.90
N ARG A 61 -1.14 15.79 -0.60
CA ARG A 61 -1.64 14.60 0.11
C ARG A 61 -1.31 13.30 -0.63
N GLU A 62 -1.48 13.27 -1.95
CA GLU A 62 -1.15 12.08 -2.74
C GLU A 62 0.36 11.82 -2.81
N ARG A 63 1.20 12.86 -2.89
CA ARG A 63 2.66 12.71 -2.80
C ARG A 63 3.09 12.15 -1.44
N SER A 64 2.57 12.72 -0.35
CA SER A 64 2.89 12.26 1.01
C SER A 64 2.51 10.79 1.23
N LYS A 65 1.32 10.37 0.77
CA LYS A 65 0.93 8.94 0.82
C LYS A 65 1.82 8.04 -0.03
N GLN A 66 2.28 8.53 -1.17
CA GLN A 66 3.18 7.76 -2.03
C GLN A 66 4.55 7.61 -1.38
N GLU A 67 5.11 8.68 -0.84
CA GLU A 67 6.37 8.66 -0.08
C GLU A 67 6.28 7.72 1.13
N GLU A 68 5.18 7.76 1.89
CA GLU A 68 4.96 6.87 3.04
C GLU A 68 4.94 5.39 2.61
N ARG A 69 4.28 5.07 1.49
CA ARG A 69 4.26 3.71 0.93
C ARG A 69 5.64 3.26 0.47
N GLU A 70 6.39 4.13 -0.20
CA GLU A 70 7.75 3.83 -0.65
C GLU A 70 8.70 3.63 0.53
N GLU A 71 8.61 4.48 1.56
CA GLU A 71 9.41 4.35 2.78
C GLU A 71 9.07 3.06 3.53
N ARG A 72 7.79 2.68 3.58
CA ARG A 72 7.36 1.41 4.16
C ARG A 72 7.93 0.21 3.40
N MET A 73 7.81 0.20 2.07
CA MET A 73 8.38 -0.85 1.22
C MET A 73 9.91 -0.95 1.38
N ALA A 74 10.61 0.20 1.44
CA ALA A 74 12.04 0.23 1.65
C ALA A 74 12.45 -0.30 3.04
N ARG A 75 11.65 -0.03 4.08
CA ARG A 75 11.86 -0.58 5.42
C ARG A 75 11.65 -2.09 5.45
N GLU A 76 10.57 -2.58 4.85
CA GLU A 76 10.27 -4.02 4.76
C GLU A 76 11.36 -4.77 3.97
N ALA A 77 11.84 -4.21 2.85
CA ALA A 77 12.94 -4.80 2.07
C ALA A 77 14.25 -4.89 2.87
N ARG A 78 14.59 -3.83 3.62
CA ARG A 78 15.78 -3.85 4.50
C ARG A 78 15.65 -4.88 5.62
N GLN A 79 14.46 -5.03 6.21
CA GLN A 79 14.23 -6.05 7.24
C GLN A 79 14.39 -7.46 6.67
N TYR A 80 13.83 -7.72 5.49
CA TYR A 80 13.95 -9.00 4.82
C TYR A 80 15.41 -9.34 4.47
N GLU A 81 16.19 -8.37 3.99
CA GLU A 81 17.62 -8.55 3.70
C GLU A 81 18.41 -8.90 4.97
N LEU A 82 18.13 -8.22 6.09
CA LEU A 82 18.76 -8.52 7.36
C LEU A 82 18.37 -9.91 7.87
N GLU A 83 17.11 -10.32 7.75
CA GLU A 83 16.64 -11.64 8.14
C GLU A 83 17.28 -12.76 7.29
N LEU A 84 17.42 -12.53 5.98
CA LEU A 84 18.12 -13.47 5.11
C LEU A 84 19.59 -13.62 5.53
N ARG A 85 20.26 -12.50 5.82
CA ARG A 85 21.67 -12.51 6.26
C ARG A 85 21.85 -13.18 7.63
N THR A 86 20.94 -12.97 8.58
CA THR A 86 21.02 -13.65 9.88
C THR A 86 20.80 -15.15 9.74
N LEU A 87 19.87 -15.56 8.87
CA LEU A 87 19.64 -16.97 8.57
C LEU A 87 20.87 -17.61 7.91
N GLU A 88 21.49 -16.95 6.93
CA GLU A 88 22.75 -17.42 6.30
C GLU A 88 23.87 -17.59 7.33
N LEU A 89 24.09 -16.59 8.19
CA LEU A 89 25.09 -16.66 9.24
C LEU A 89 24.79 -17.78 10.25
N SER A 90 23.53 -18.02 10.59
CA SER A 90 23.14 -19.12 11.49
C SER A 90 23.38 -20.50 10.87
N GLN A 91 23.17 -20.65 9.55
CA GLN A 91 23.48 -21.88 8.82
C GLN A 91 24.99 -22.10 8.70
N GLN A 92 25.78 -21.04 8.47
CA GLN A 92 27.23 -21.13 8.39
C GLN A 92 27.90 -21.41 9.75
N ASN A 93 27.33 -20.89 10.84
CA ASN A 93 27.79 -21.16 12.20
C ASN A 93 27.15 -22.41 12.83
N GLN A 94 26.44 -23.23 12.06
CA GLN A 94 26.02 -24.54 12.53
C GLN A 94 27.30 -25.38 12.69
N PRO A 95 27.73 -25.73 13.92
CA PRO A 95 28.86 -26.62 14.07
C PRO A 95 28.53 -27.92 13.33
N LEU A 96 29.44 -28.37 12.47
CA LEU A 96 29.50 -29.77 12.04
C LEU A 96 29.62 -30.59 13.33
N ASN A 97 28.49 -30.97 13.91
CA ASN A 97 28.42 -32.02 14.92
C ASN A 97 28.57 -33.34 14.17
N ASP A 98 29.77 -33.56 13.63
CA ASP A 98 30.21 -34.87 13.19
C ASP A 98 31.15 -35.44 14.26
N GLU A 99 30.61 -36.46 14.91
CA GLU A 99 31.25 -37.55 15.65
C GLU A 99 32.29 -37.23 16.74
N SER A 100 31.82 -37.29 18.00
CA SER A 100 32.38 -38.20 19.01
C SER A 100 31.46 -38.34 20.24
N GLY A 101 30.50 -39.26 20.16
CA GLY A 101 30.17 -40.10 21.33
C GLY A 101 29.10 -39.66 22.34
N ARG A 102 27.91 -39.17 21.94
CA ARG A 102 26.71 -39.29 22.82
C ARG A 102 25.44 -39.57 22.04
N ARG A 103 25.02 -40.83 22.11
CA ARG A 103 23.69 -41.33 21.75
C ARG A 103 22.64 -40.63 22.61
N VAL A 104 21.92 -39.66 22.05
CA VAL A 104 20.68 -39.14 22.63
C VAL A 104 19.55 -39.56 21.70
N GLU A 105 18.71 -40.49 22.17
CA GLU A 105 17.54 -40.96 21.44
C GLU A 105 16.45 -39.89 21.50
N ILE A 106 16.27 -39.11 20.43
CA ILE A 106 15.14 -38.20 20.29
C ILE A 106 14.48 -38.47 18.93
N GLY A 107 13.39 -39.23 18.97
CA GLY A 107 12.49 -39.45 17.82
C GLY A 107 12.13 -40.94 17.61
N PRO A 108 10.87 -41.25 17.25
CA PRO A 108 10.51 -42.63 16.89
C PRO A 108 11.30 -43.06 15.66
N LYS A 109 12.15 -44.08 15.85
CA LYS A 109 12.93 -44.71 14.76
C LYS A 109 11.96 -45.43 13.83
N ILE A 110 11.52 -44.77 12.76
CA ILE A 110 10.77 -45.44 11.70
C ILE A 110 11.75 -46.40 11.03
N GLN A 111 11.57 -47.70 11.24
CA GLN A 111 12.42 -48.71 10.61
C GLN A 111 12.11 -48.71 9.10
N LEU A 112 13.14 -48.50 8.27
CA LEU A 112 13.02 -48.55 6.80
C LEU A 112 12.44 -49.89 6.31
N THR A 113 12.61 -50.97 7.08
CA THR A 113 12.00 -52.29 6.83
C THR A 113 10.47 -52.28 6.90
N GLN A 114 9.84 -51.26 7.50
CA GLN A 114 8.39 -51.09 7.51
C GLN A 114 7.88 -50.26 6.33
N ILE A 115 8.73 -49.45 5.68
CA ILE A 115 8.34 -48.59 4.55
C ILE A 115 8.55 -49.29 3.21
N THR A 116 9.50 -50.23 3.13
CA THR A 116 9.64 -51.10 1.96
C THR A 116 8.54 -52.17 1.95
N THR A 117 7.32 -51.72 1.62
CA THR A 117 6.26 -52.62 1.15
C THR A 117 6.86 -53.48 0.07
N LYS A 118 6.89 -54.79 0.32
CA LYS A 118 7.55 -55.80 -0.50
C LYS A 118 7.23 -55.57 -1.97
N PHE A 119 8.23 -55.11 -2.73
CA PHE A 119 8.14 -55.06 -4.18
C PHE A 119 8.18 -56.51 -4.67
N ASP A 120 7.00 -57.11 -4.75
CA ASP A 120 6.81 -58.46 -5.26
C ASP A 120 6.98 -58.42 -6.78
N LYS A 121 8.19 -58.78 -7.26
CA LYS A 121 8.42 -59.03 -8.68
C LYS A 121 7.70 -60.34 -9.04
N LYS A 122 6.42 -60.25 -9.36
CA LYS A 122 5.72 -61.35 -10.05
C LYS A 122 6.36 -61.54 -11.42
N THR A 123 7.10 -62.64 -11.55
CA THR A 123 7.44 -63.28 -12.83
C THR A 123 6.82 -64.66 -12.79
#